data_AF-A0A2D9LXV3-F1
#
_entry.id   AF-A0A2D9LXV3-F1
#
_cell.length_a   1.000
_cell.length_b   1.000
_cell.length_c   1.000
_cell.angle_alpha   90.00
_cell.angle_beta   90.00
_cell.angle_gamma   90.00
#
_symmetry.space_group_name_H-M   'P 1'
#
loop_
_entity.id
_entity.type
_entity.pdbx_description
1 polymer ?
#
loop_
_entity_poly.entity_id
_entity_poly.type
_entity_poly.pdbx_seq_one_letter_code
_entity_poly.pdbx_strand_id
1 'polypeptide(L)' 'MVSEQHQREIDQYVASTPRAAELHKQAMKYLPGGSTRGVQYFPPYPFVAERGEGL' A
#
# COMPACT_ATOMS: atom_id res chain seq x y z
N MET A 1 0.85 -6.44 -20.93
CA MET A 1 -0.47 -6.85 -20.43
C MET A 1 -0.27 -7.53 -19.10
N VAL A 2 -0.96 -7.05 -18.06
CA VAL A 2 -1.00 -7.73 -16.75
C VAL A 2 -1.84 -8.99 -16.93
N SER A 3 -1.41 -10.12 -16.35
CA SER A 3 -2.20 -11.35 -16.43
C SER A 3 -3.50 -11.20 -15.63
N GLU A 4 -4.55 -11.91 -16.02
CA GLU A 4 -5.80 -11.99 -15.27
C GLU A 4 -5.58 -12.35 -13.79
N GLN A 5 -4.60 -13.21 -13.51
CA GLN A 5 -4.26 -13.56 -12.14
C GLN A 5 -3.73 -12.36 -11.35
N HIS A 6 -2.81 -11.58 -11.94
CA HIS A 6 -2.22 -10.44 -11.24
C HIS A 6 -3.29 -9.35 -10.99
N GLN A 7 -4.22 -9.12 -11.91
CA GLN A 7 -5.32 -8.19 -11.64
C GLN A 7 -6.19 -8.65 -10.46
N ARG A 8 -6.50 -9.95 -10.35
CA ARG A 8 -7.24 -10.49 -9.21
C ARG A 8 -6.54 -10.27 -7.88
N GLU A 9 -5.21 -10.43 -7.83
CA GLU A 9 -4.43 -10.17 -6.61
C GLU A 9 -4.46 -8.68 -6.22
N ILE A 10 -4.39 -7.77 -7.21
CA ILE A 10 -4.52 -6.33 -6.97
C ILE A 10 -5.89 -6.01 -6.38
N ASP A 11 -6.96 -6.54 -6.97
CA ASP A 11 -8.33 -6.28 -6.50
C ASP A 11 -8.54 -6.80 -5.07
N GLN A 12 -8.02 -8.00 -4.77
CA GLN A 12 -8.05 -8.57 -3.43
C GLN A 12 -7.23 -7.75 -2.41
N TYR A 13 -6.05 -7.27 -2.80
CA TYR A 13 -5.24 -6.40 -1.97
C TYR A 13 -5.99 -5.09 -1.65
N VAL A 14 -6.59 -4.45 -2.66
CA VAL A 14 -7.34 -3.20 -2.48
C VAL A 14 -8.54 -3.40 -1.57
N ALA A 15 -9.31 -4.46 -1.79
CA ALA A 15 -10.49 -4.78 -0.98
C ALA A 15 -10.14 -5.08 0.48
N SER A 16 -8.98 -5.69 0.75
CA SER A 16 -8.56 -6.08 2.10
C SER A 16 -7.80 -5.00 2.88
N THR A 17 -7.36 -3.91 2.23
CA THR A 17 -6.50 -2.89 2.85
C THR A 17 -7.02 -1.44 2.76
N PRO A 18 -8.33 -1.15 2.99
CA PRO A 18 -8.88 0.19 2.79
C PRO A 18 -8.25 1.27 3.69
N ARG A 19 -7.82 0.90 4.91
CA ARG A 19 -7.13 1.82 5.84
C ARG A 19 -5.74 2.21 5.34
N ALA A 20 -5.00 1.29 4.72
CA ALA A 20 -3.69 1.58 4.15
C ALA A 20 -3.81 2.54 2.95
N ALA A 21 -4.83 2.35 2.10
CA ALA A 21 -5.13 3.25 0.99
C ALA A 21 -5.38 4.69 1.46
N GLU A 22 -6.20 4.85 2.50
CA GLU A 22 -6.52 6.18 3.05
C GLU A 22 -5.28 6.83 3.69
N LEU A 23 -4.50 6.08 4.48
CA LEU A 23 -3.26 6.60 5.07
C LEU A 23 -2.26 7.03 4.01
N HIS A 24 -2.10 6.26 2.93
CA HIS A 24 -1.24 6.62 1.81
C HIS A 24 -1.74 7.90 1.12
N LYS A 25 -3.04 8.02 0.87
CA LYS A 25 -3.67 9.23 0.30
C LYS A 25 -3.43 10.46 1.17
N GLN A 26 -3.49 10.32 2.49
CA GLN A 26 -3.18 11.41 3.42
C GLN A 26 -1.68 11.76 3.40
N ALA A 27 -0.80 10.76 3.39
CA ALA A 27 0.64 10.98 3.34
C ALA A 27 1.10 11.69 2.06
N MET A 28 0.50 11.37 0.90
CA MET A 28 0.80 12.02 -0.38
C MET A 28 0.59 13.53 -0.39
N LYS A 29 -0.22 14.08 0.54
CA LYS A 29 -0.44 15.53 0.67
C LYS A 29 0.80 16.27 1.16
N TYR A 30 1.71 15.57 1.84
CA TYR A 30 2.86 16.16 2.54
C TYR A 30 4.20 15.55 2.12
N LEU A 31 4.18 14.31 1.63
CA LEU A 31 5.36 13.55 1.25
C LEU A 31 5.28 13.16 -0.23
N PRO A 32 6.30 13.44 -1.06
CA PRO A 32 6.37 12.94 -2.43
C PRO A 32 6.20 11.40 -2.44
N GLY A 33 5.21 10.90 -3.18
CA GLY A 33 4.91 9.47 -3.23
C GLY A 33 4.43 8.87 -1.90
N GLY A 34 4.01 9.69 -0.92
CA GLY A 34 3.43 9.24 0.34
C GLY A 34 4.41 8.53 1.29
N SER A 35 5.73 8.68 1.08
CA SER A 35 6.76 8.05 1.91
C SER A 35 8.03 8.90 1.97
N THR A 36 8.75 8.84 3.09
CA THR A 36 10.12 9.38 3.23
C THR A 36 11.20 8.39 2.79
N ARG A 37 10.82 7.13 2.50
CA ARG A 37 11.71 6.02 2.12
C ARG A 37 11.11 5.26 0.93
N GLY A 38 11.73 5.38 -0.25
CA GLY A 38 11.19 4.82 -1.50
C GLY A 38 11.10 3.28 -1.56
N VAL A 39 11.94 2.56 -0.80
CA VAL A 39 12.01 1.09 -0.81
C VAL A 39 10.71 0.40 -0.40
N GLN A 40 9.84 1.09 0.34
CA GLN A 40 8.61 0.51 0.87
C GLN A 40 7.44 0.53 -0.13
N TYR A 41 7.56 1.28 -1.24
CA TYR A 41 6.45 1.45 -2.17
C TYR A 41 6.36 0.30 -3.18
N PHE A 42 5.18 -0.29 -3.26
CA PHE A 42 4.74 -1.16 -4.34
C PHE A 42 3.33 -0.73 -4.77
N PRO A 43 3.01 -0.69 -6.07
CA PRO A 43 1.64 -0.44 -6.50
C PRO A 43 0.69 -1.50 -5.93
N PRO A 44 -0.56 -1.13 -5.57
CA PRO A 44 -1.18 0.19 -5.74
C PRO A 44 -0.81 1.23 -4.66
N TYR A 45 -0.36 0.79 -3.49
CA TYR A 45 0.12 1.60 -2.37
C TYR A 45 0.83 0.68 -1.37
N PRO A 46 1.72 1.20 -0.49
CA PRO A 46 2.41 0.36 0.48
C PRO A 46 1.46 -0.18 1.55
N PHE A 47 1.80 -1.33 2.15
CA PHE A 47 1.13 -1.77 3.37
C PHE A 47 1.50 -0.84 4.54
N VAL A 48 0.63 -0.79 5.55
CA VAL A 48 0.88 -0.05 6.79
C VAL A 48 0.73 -1.01 7.96
N ALA A 49 1.78 -1.17 8.76
CA ALA A 49 1.73 -1.95 10.00
C ALA A 49 1.44 -1.04 11.20
N GLU A 50 0.45 -1.41 12.00
CA GLU A 50 0.07 -0.68 13.23
C GLU A 50 0.93 -1.09 14.44
N ARG A 51 1.32 -2.36 14.51
CA ARG A 51 2.14 -2.91 15.59
C ARG A 51 2.98 -4.08 15.09
N GLY A 52 4.17 -4.26 15.67
CA GLY A 52 4.96 -5.48 15.57
C GLY A 52 5.53 -5.81 16.94
N GLU A 53 5.53 -7.09 17.30
CA GLU A 53 6.09 -7.60 18.55
C GLU A 53 6.97 -8.80 18.22
N GLY A 54 8.15 -8.84 18.80
CA GLY A 54 9.13 -9.92 18.63
C GLY A 54 8.92 -11.05 19.64
N LEU A 55 9.86 -11.99 19.65
CA LEU A 55 9.98 -12.99 20.71
C LEU A 55 10.69 -12.40 21.93
#